data_AF-A0A954W1G2-F1
#
_entry.id   AF-A0A954W1G2-F1
#
_cell.length_a   1.000
_cell.length_b   1.000
_cell.length_c   1.000
_cell.angle_alpha   90.00
_cell.angle_beta   90.00
_cell.angle_gamma   90.00
#
_symmetry.space_group_name_H-M   'P 1'
#
loop_
_entity.id
_entity.type
_entity.pdbx_description
1 polymer ?
#
loop_
_entity_poly.entity_id
_entity_poly.type
_entity_poly.pdbx_seq_one_letter_code
_entity_poly.pdbx_strand_id
1 'polypeptide(L)'
;MTYFAHSDADQSTDGWQVLLEHLRAVGDGARQRAERFISNTTTSTFGPECQFSGWLHDLGKYRPEFQDYLKGIATEKEKRYHKQAGAAKAALLGYYSVAFAIAGHHGGMPNRTNLKDGIFGSSGKAVCDAVWDIAVAENPALMKLEPNPDPETEMEIDFKSRLILTFWWMRIGATRPTTIVESRDFLPNRKSKN
;
A
#
# COMPACT_ATOMS: atom_id res chain seq x y z
N MET A 1 -10.72 -18.69 -8.91
CA MET A 1 -9.91 -18.14 -10.02
C MET A 1 -8.57 -17.74 -9.42
N THR A 2 -7.45 -18.06 -10.06
CA THR A 2 -6.12 -17.67 -9.54
C THR A 2 -5.82 -16.23 -9.95
N TYR A 3 -5.37 -15.42 -9.00
CA TYR A 3 -4.93 -14.04 -9.24
C TYR A 3 -3.41 -13.95 -9.15
N PHE A 4 -2.81 -13.13 -10.01
CA PHE A 4 -1.36 -12.98 -10.08
C PHE A 4 -0.93 -11.55 -9.77
N ALA A 5 0.26 -11.41 -9.17
CA ALA A 5 0.87 -10.13 -8.84
C ALA A 5 1.76 -9.62 -9.97
N HIS A 6 2.47 -10.51 -10.66
CA HIS A 6 3.46 -10.21 -11.70
C HIS A 6 3.33 -11.23 -12.83
N SER A 7 3.59 -10.78 -14.05
CA SER A 7 3.77 -11.63 -15.24
C SER A 7 5.24 -11.64 -15.64
N ASP A 8 5.74 -12.76 -16.16
CA ASP A 8 7.06 -12.79 -16.76
C ASP A 8 7.09 -12.06 -18.10
N ALA A 9 8.26 -11.48 -18.42
CA ALA A 9 8.47 -10.65 -19.61
C ALA A 9 8.19 -11.40 -20.93
N ASP A 10 8.36 -12.72 -20.93
CA ASP A 10 8.23 -13.58 -22.12
C ASP A 10 6.81 -14.13 -22.33
N GLN A 11 5.79 -13.64 -21.59
CA GLN A 11 4.38 -14.05 -21.68
C GLN A 11 4.09 -15.55 -21.43
N SER A 12 5.11 -16.34 -21.11
CA SER A 12 4.93 -17.66 -20.50
C SER A 12 4.24 -17.49 -19.14
N THR A 13 3.32 -18.40 -18.81
CA THR A 13 2.75 -18.48 -17.45
C THR A 13 3.69 -19.19 -16.47
N ASP A 14 4.77 -19.82 -16.98
CA ASP A 14 5.82 -20.40 -16.14
C ASP A 14 6.59 -19.27 -15.46
N GLY A 15 6.37 -19.13 -14.14
CA GLY A 15 7.04 -18.12 -13.31
C GLY A 15 6.14 -16.96 -12.83
N TRP A 16 4.86 -16.95 -13.21
CA TRP A 16 3.90 -15.98 -12.68
C TRP A 16 3.72 -16.15 -11.17
N GLN A 17 3.88 -15.06 -10.44
CA GLN A 17 3.75 -15.06 -8.98
C GLN A 17 2.29 -14.88 -8.56
N VAL A 18 1.79 -15.82 -7.75
CA VAL A 18 0.43 -15.75 -7.18
C VAL A 18 0.30 -14.52 -6.27
N LEU A 19 -0.83 -13.80 -6.40
CA LEU A 19 -1.07 -12.54 -5.69
C LEU A 19 -1.10 -12.73 -4.17
N LEU A 20 -1.79 -13.76 -3.68
CA LEU A 20 -1.86 -14.05 -2.24
C LEU A 20 -0.46 -14.27 -1.63
N GLU A 21 0.38 -15.04 -2.31
CA GLU A 21 1.74 -15.33 -1.86
C GLU A 21 2.60 -14.07 -1.82
N HIS A 22 2.50 -13.23 -2.86
CA HIS A 22 3.16 -11.93 -2.90
C HIS A 22 2.75 -11.04 -1.73
N LEU A 23 1.44 -10.84 -1.55
CA LEU A 23 0.88 -10.01 -0.49
C LEU A 23 1.34 -10.48 0.91
N ARG A 24 1.26 -11.78 1.18
CA ARG A 24 1.72 -12.37 2.46
C ARG A 24 3.22 -12.20 2.65
N ALA A 25 4.02 -12.53 1.64
CA ALA A 25 5.47 -12.42 1.75
C ALA A 25 5.93 -10.97 1.99
N VAL A 26 5.28 -9.98 1.35
CA VAL A 26 5.54 -8.56 1.61
C VAL A 26 5.11 -8.18 3.04
N GLY A 27 3.88 -8.50 3.43
CA GLY A 27 3.34 -8.15 4.75
C GLY A 27 4.12 -8.77 5.91
N ASP A 28 4.33 -10.09 5.85
CA ASP A 28 5.01 -10.84 6.91
C ASP A 28 6.49 -10.44 7.02
N GLY A 29 7.14 -10.18 5.88
CA GLY A 29 8.50 -9.67 5.85
C GLY A 29 8.60 -8.27 6.43
N ALA A 30 7.68 -7.37 6.09
CA ALA A 30 7.66 -6.01 6.63
C ALA A 30 7.46 -6.02 8.14
N ARG A 31 6.52 -6.83 8.63
CA ARG A 31 6.28 -7.03 10.07
C ARG A 31 7.53 -7.52 10.80
N GLN A 32 8.17 -8.58 10.30
CA GLN A 32 9.38 -9.14 10.92
C GLN A 32 10.51 -8.11 11.02
N ARG A 33 10.70 -7.27 9.99
CA ARG A 33 11.72 -6.22 10.01
C ARG A 33 11.37 -5.11 10.99
N ALA A 34 10.11 -4.71 11.06
CA ALA A 34 9.63 -3.75 12.05
C ALA A 34 9.82 -4.27 13.47
N GLU A 35 9.47 -5.52 13.75
CA GLU A 35 9.62 -6.15 15.07
C GLU A 35 11.11 -6.23 15.49
N ARG A 36 12.02 -6.57 14.57
CA ARG A 36 13.48 -6.54 14.83
C ARG A 36 14.04 -5.14 15.05
N PHE A 37 13.47 -4.13 14.39
CA PHE A 37 13.87 -2.74 14.60
C PHE A 37 13.43 -2.27 15.99
N ILE A 38 12.16 -2.53 16.35
CA ILE A 38 11.55 -2.11 17.62
C ILE A 38 12.12 -2.86 18.82
N SER A 39 12.56 -4.12 18.68
CA SER A 39 13.20 -4.84 19.80
C SER A 39 14.45 -4.13 20.36
N ASN A 40 14.97 -3.13 19.62
CA ASN A 40 16.08 -2.29 20.02
C ASN A 40 15.65 -0.86 20.42
N THR A 41 14.35 -0.59 20.61
CA THR A 41 13.81 0.74 20.95
C THR A 41 12.75 0.66 22.06
N THR A 42 12.37 1.82 22.62
CA THR A 42 11.29 1.95 23.62
C THR A 42 9.94 2.29 22.98
N THR A 43 9.80 2.13 21.66
CA THR A 43 8.61 2.55 20.89
C THR A 43 7.52 1.48 20.91
N SER A 44 6.26 1.90 20.86
CA SER A 44 5.11 1.01 20.71
C SER A 44 5.20 0.14 19.44
N THR A 45 4.53 -1.01 19.47
CA THR A 45 4.57 -1.99 18.37
C THR A 45 3.81 -1.49 17.16
N PHE A 46 4.49 -1.35 16.03
CA PHE A 46 3.88 -0.98 14.74
C PHE A 46 3.97 -2.12 13.69
N GLY A 47 4.39 -3.32 14.13
CA GLY A 47 4.45 -4.54 13.30
C GLY A 47 3.15 -4.89 12.56
N PRO A 48 1.97 -4.80 13.18
CA PRO A 48 0.69 -5.02 12.49
C PRO A 48 0.43 -4.04 11.34
N GLU A 49 0.72 -2.74 11.53
CA GLU A 49 0.57 -1.71 10.48
C GLU A 49 1.47 -2.02 9.27
N CYS A 50 2.71 -2.46 9.52
CA CYS A 50 3.60 -2.98 8.48
C CYS A 50 3.00 -4.19 7.74
N GLN A 51 2.41 -5.14 8.47
CA GLN A 51 1.80 -6.32 7.87
C GLN A 51 0.62 -5.94 6.97
N PHE A 52 -0.27 -5.08 7.48
CA PHE A 52 -1.44 -4.57 6.78
C PHE A 52 -1.05 -3.85 5.50
N SER A 53 0.00 -3.03 5.57
CA SER A 53 0.53 -2.34 4.40
C SER A 53 0.87 -3.30 3.27
N GLY A 54 1.55 -4.42 3.57
CA GLY A 54 1.92 -5.42 2.57
C GLY A 54 0.72 -6.20 2.03
N TRP A 55 -0.24 -6.55 2.88
CA TRP A 55 -1.46 -7.25 2.47
C TRP A 55 -2.39 -6.42 1.58
N LEU A 56 -2.36 -5.10 1.72
CA LEU A 56 -3.27 -4.20 1.02
C LEU A 56 -2.67 -3.55 -0.23
N HIS A 57 -1.34 -3.46 -0.35
CA HIS A 57 -0.73 -2.56 -1.35
C HIS A 57 -1.12 -2.83 -2.80
N ASP A 58 -1.36 -4.08 -3.14
CA ASP A 58 -1.71 -4.55 -4.48
C ASP A 58 -3.18 -4.95 -4.59
N LEU A 59 -4.05 -4.49 -3.69
CA LEU A 59 -5.47 -4.90 -3.64
C LEU A 59 -6.19 -4.73 -4.98
N GLY A 60 -5.89 -3.67 -5.74
CA GLY A 60 -6.51 -3.45 -7.04
C GLY A 60 -6.10 -4.46 -8.13
N LYS A 61 -5.11 -5.33 -7.87
CA LYS A 61 -4.72 -6.42 -8.79
C LYS A 61 -5.77 -7.55 -8.84
N TYR A 62 -6.68 -7.63 -7.88
CA TYR A 62 -7.83 -8.56 -7.93
C TYR A 62 -8.86 -8.21 -9.02
N ARG A 63 -8.77 -7.01 -9.63
CA ARG A 63 -9.69 -6.65 -10.72
C ARG A 63 -9.44 -7.49 -11.98
N PRO A 64 -10.50 -7.92 -12.69
CA PRO A 64 -10.37 -8.61 -13.96
C PRO A 64 -9.51 -7.83 -14.96
N GLU A 65 -9.69 -6.51 -15.08
CA GLU A 65 -8.95 -5.70 -16.04
C GLU A 65 -7.44 -5.64 -15.72
N PHE A 66 -7.06 -5.76 -14.44
CA PHE A 66 -5.64 -5.85 -14.08
C PHE A 66 -5.08 -7.22 -14.46
N GLN A 67 -5.84 -8.30 -14.27
CA GLN A 67 -5.42 -9.64 -14.68
C GLN A 67 -5.33 -9.77 -16.21
N ASP A 68 -6.21 -9.10 -16.95
CA ASP A 68 -6.14 -9.02 -18.42
C ASP A 68 -4.89 -8.26 -18.87
N TYR A 69 -4.56 -7.16 -18.20
CA TYR A 69 -3.31 -6.43 -18.42
C TYR A 69 -2.07 -7.32 -18.25
N LEU A 70 -2.01 -8.14 -17.19
CA LEU A 70 -0.90 -9.08 -16.98
C LEU A 70 -0.78 -10.11 -18.12
N LYS A 71 -1.90 -10.47 -18.75
CA LYS A 71 -1.94 -11.40 -19.91
C LYS A 71 -1.62 -10.73 -21.24
N GLY A 72 -1.21 -9.45 -21.23
CA GLY A 72 -0.93 -8.69 -22.45
C GLY A 72 -2.17 -8.23 -23.21
N ILE A 73 -3.37 -8.37 -22.64
CA ILE A 73 -4.60 -7.84 -23.24
C ILE A 73 -4.61 -6.31 -23.07
N ALA A 74 -4.95 -5.60 -24.14
CA ALA A 74 -4.98 -4.15 -24.14
C ALA A 74 -6.02 -3.62 -23.14
N THR A 75 -5.55 -2.76 -22.22
CA THR A 75 -6.39 -2.10 -21.22
C THR A 75 -6.03 -0.62 -21.12
N GLU A 76 -7.02 0.20 -20.78
CA GLU A 76 -6.83 1.62 -20.44
C GLU A 76 -5.84 1.77 -19.28
N LYS A 77 -5.11 2.88 -19.24
CA LYS A 77 -4.04 3.12 -18.26
C LYS A 77 -4.57 3.08 -16.83
N GLU A 78 -5.75 3.64 -16.61
CA GLU A 78 -6.43 3.78 -15.33
C GLU A 78 -6.83 2.42 -14.76
N LYS A 79 -7.09 1.44 -15.63
CA LYS A 79 -7.37 0.04 -15.23
C LYS A 79 -6.13 -0.68 -14.68
N ARG A 80 -4.94 -0.10 -14.85
CA ARG A 80 -3.67 -0.60 -14.31
C ARG A 80 -3.34 -0.03 -12.92
N TYR A 81 -4.12 0.92 -12.41
CA TYR A 81 -3.94 1.50 -11.08
C TYR A 81 -4.37 0.54 -9.97
N HIS A 82 -3.43 -0.02 -9.21
CA HIS A 82 -3.71 -1.10 -8.25
C HIS A 82 -3.55 -0.71 -6.77
N LYS A 83 -2.80 0.37 -6.48
CA LYS A 83 -2.48 0.78 -5.10
C LYS A 83 -3.59 1.54 -4.39
N GLN A 84 -4.45 2.20 -5.16
CA GLN A 84 -5.45 3.14 -4.67
C GLN A 84 -6.51 2.43 -3.81
N ALA A 85 -6.93 1.23 -4.19
CA ALA A 85 -7.89 0.44 -3.43
C ALA A 85 -7.38 0.09 -2.02
N GLY A 86 -6.12 -0.35 -1.91
CA GLY A 86 -5.49 -0.65 -0.63
C GLY A 86 -5.31 0.58 0.25
N ALA A 87 -4.87 1.69 -0.34
CA ALA A 87 -4.74 2.97 0.36
C ALA A 87 -6.10 3.47 0.87
N ALA A 88 -7.16 3.32 0.07
CA ALA A 88 -8.52 3.65 0.47
C ALA A 88 -8.99 2.82 1.66
N LYS A 89 -8.76 1.49 1.64
CA LYS A 89 -9.12 0.63 2.77
C LYS A 89 -8.44 1.04 4.06
N ALA A 90 -7.12 1.25 4.01
CA ALA A 90 -6.34 1.66 5.17
C ALA A 90 -6.82 3.00 5.74
N ALA A 91 -7.04 4.00 4.87
CA ALA A 91 -7.51 5.32 5.29
C ALA A 91 -8.93 5.29 5.89
N LEU A 92 -9.84 4.48 5.33
CA LEU A 92 -11.20 4.32 5.86
C LEU A 92 -11.23 3.63 7.22
N LEU A 93 -10.20 2.83 7.53
CA LEU A 93 -10.00 2.23 8.85
C LEU A 93 -9.18 3.11 9.80
N GLY A 94 -8.77 4.31 9.39
CA GLY A 94 -7.98 5.21 10.26
C GLY A 94 -6.48 4.91 10.34
N TYR A 95 -5.95 4.03 9.47
CA TYR A 95 -4.51 3.80 9.32
C TYR A 95 -3.94 4.69 8.21
N TYR A 96 -3.82 5.98 8.50
CA TYR A 96 -3.36 6.97 7.53
C TYR A 96 -1.89 6.77 7.17
N SER A 97 -1.02 6.40 8.11
CA SER A 97 0.38 6.09 7.82
C SER A 97 0.54 4.95 6.82
N VAL A 98 -0.28 3.90 6.97
CA VAL A 98 -0.37 2.77 6.03
C VAL A 98 -0.91 3.25 4.67
N ALA A 99 -1.93 4.09 4.65
CA ALA A 99 -2.50 4.62 3.41
C ALA A 99 -1.47 5.45 2.61
N PHE A 100 -0.70 6.32 3.28
CA PHE A 100 0.39 7.09 2.66
C PHE A 100 1.51 6.19 2.12
N ALA A 101 1.92 5.19 2.91
CA ALA A 101 2.93 4.23 2.48
C ALA A 101 2.48 3.45 1.24
N ILE A 102 1.25 2.92 1.23
CA ILE A 102 0.67 2.24 0.05
C ILE A 102 0.58 3.20 -1.13
N ALA A 103 0.11 4.43 -0.94
CA ALA A 103 0.00 5.35 -2.07
C ALA A 103 1.37 5.76 -2.64
N GLY A 104 2.44 5.69 -1.84
CA GLY A 104 3.79 6.08 -2.24
C GLY A 104 4.72 4.98 -2.76
N HIS A 105 4.32 3.71 -2.72
CA HIS A 105 5.28 2.60 -2.85
C HIS A 105 5.98 2.41 -4.21
N HIS A 106 5.50 3.05 -5.27
CA HIS A 106 6.14 3.02 -6.59
C HIS A 106 6.77 4.34 -7.04
N GLY A 107 6.47 5.46 -6.38
CA GLY A 107 6.77 6.80 -6.93
C GLY A 107 7.10 7.88 -5.90
N GLY A 108 7.32 7.50 -4.64
CA GLY A 108 7.54 8.44 -3.54
C GLY A 108 6.24 8.85 -2.86
N MET A 109 6.36 9.41 -1.65
CA MET A 109 5.22 9.72 -0.78
C MET A 109 4.33 10.82 -1.38
N PRO A 110 3.01 10.60 -1.54
CA PRO A 110 2.12 11.61 -2.10
C PRO A 110 1.84 12.72 -1.10
N ASN A 111 1.41 13.89 -1.60
CA ASN A 111 0.81 14.91 -0.76
C ASN A 111 -0.61 14.51 -0.31
N ARG A 112 -1.17 15.23 0.66
CA ARG A 112 -2.52 14.95 1.21
C ARG A 112 -3.62 15.02 0.13
N THR A 113 -3.50 15.93 -0.82
CA THR A 113 -4.47 16.10 -1.92
C THR A 113 -4.44 14.89 -2.85
N ASN A 114 -3.27 14.52 -3.35
CA ASN A 114 -3.05 13.35 -4.21
C ASN A 114 -3.48 12.06 -3.53
N LEU A 115 -3.29 11.93 -2.21
CA LEU A 115 -3.81 10.78 -1.45
C LEU A 115 -5.34 10.78 -1.46
N LYS A 116 -5.99 11.91 -1.15
CA LYS A 116 -7.46 12.02 -1.19
C LYS A 116 -8.01 11.71 -2.58
N ASP A 117 -7.41 12.25 -3.63
CA ASP A 117 -7.81 12.00 -5.01
C ASP A 117 -7.66 10.52 -5.38
N GLY A 118 -6.60 9.86 -4.88
CA GLY A 118 -6.43 8.41 -5.03
C GLY A 118 -7.49 7.60 -4.29
N ILE A 119 -7.86 8.01 -3.07
CA ILE A 119 -8.86 7.33 -2.22
C ILE A 119 -10.27 7.46 -2.81
N PHE A 120 -10.66 8.67 -3.21
CA PHE A 120 -12.02 8.98 -3.69
C PHE A 120 -12.17 8.92 -5.21
N GLY A 121 -11.06 8.75 -5.94
CA GLY A 121 -11.07 8.52 -7.38
C GLY A 121 -11.60 7.13 -7.76
N SER A 122 -11.77 6.91 -9.06
CA SER A 122 -12.38 5.70 -9.63
C SER A 122 -11.62 4.40 -9.31
N SER A 123 -10.35 4.47 -8.93
CA SER A 123 -9.53 3.31 -8.57
C SER A 123 -9.36 3.08 -7.05
N GLY A 124 -9.93 3.96 -6.22
CA GLY A 124 -9.82 3.91 -4.77
C GLY A 124 -10.92 3.09 -4.12
N LYS A 125 -11.81 3.75 -3.36
CA LYS A 125 -12.87 3.10 -2.57
C LYS A 125 -13.76 2.19 -3.42
N ALA A 126 -14.20 2.65 -4.59
CA ALA A 126 -15.10 1.85 -5.44
C ALA A 126 -14.48 0.50 -5.83
N VAL A 127 -13.18 0.48 -6.13
CA VAL A 127 -12.46 -0.76 -6.43
C VAL A 127 -12.27 -1.60 -5.18
N CYS A 128 -11.91 -0.96 -4.05
CA CYS A 128 -11.81 -1.66 -2.77
C CYS A 128 -13.10 -2.41 -2.46
N ASP A 129 -14.25 -1.72 -2.52
CA ASP A 129 -15.56 -2.32 -2.25
C ASP A 129 -15.82 -3.50 -3.21
N ALA A 130 -15.48 -3.36 -4.50
CA ALA A 130 -15.73 -4.39 -5.51
C ALA A 130 -14.86 -5.65 -5.36
N VAL A 131 -13.65 -5.54 -4.79
CA VAL A 131 -12.70 -6.67 -4.69
C VAL A 131 -12.50 -7.18 -3.27
N TRP A 132 -13.10 -6.53 -2.26
CA TRP A 132 -12.84 -6.84 -0.85
C TRP A 132 -13.21 -8.28 -0.49
N ASP A 133 -14.38 -8.76 -0.91
CA ASP A 133 -14.85 -10.10 -0.58
C ASP A 133 -13.96 -11.19 -1.20
N ILE A 134 -13.43 -10.94 -2.40
CA ILE A 134 -12.46 -11.82 -3.06
C ILE A 134 -11.16 -11.84 -2.25
N ALA A 135 -10.64 -10.67 -1.88
CA ALA A 135 -9.40 -10.57 -1.12
C ALA A 135 -9.52 -11.24 0.25
N VAL A 136 -10.65 -11.10 0.94
CA VAL A 136 -10.94 -11.74 2.22
C VAL A 136 -11.09 -13.26 2.07
N ALA A 137 -11.71 -13.74 0.99
CA ALA A 137 -11.82 -15.17 0.72
C ALA A 137 -10.42 -15.83 0.52
N GLU A 138 -9.52 -15.17 -0.21
CA GLU A 138 -8.14 -15.64 -0.42
C GLU A 138 -7.25 -15.46 0.83
N ASN A 139 -7.42 -14.35 1.56
CA ASN A 139 -6.71 -14.05 2.78
C ASN A 139 -7.65 -13.73 3.96
N PRO A 140 -8.20 -14.75 4.65
CA PRO A 140 -9.11 -14.54 5.78
C PRO A 140 -8.51 -13.72 6.93
N ALA A 141 -7.18 -13.60 7.01
CA ALA A 141 -6.51 -12.73 7.98
C ALA A 141 -6.88 -11.24 7.81
N LEU A 142 -7.36 -10.83 6.62
CA LEU A 142 -7.88 -9.48 6.39
C LEU A 142 -9.12 -9.15 7.25
N MET A 143 -9.86 -10.15 7.74
CA MET A 143 -10.94 -9.92 8.70
C MET A 143 -10.45 -9.38 10.05
N LYS A 144 -9.16 -9.48 10.35
CA LYS A 144 -8.57 -8.95 11.59
C LYS A 144 -8.18 -7.47 11.48
N LEU A 145 -8.33 -6.84 10.30
CA LEU A 145 -8.17 -5.40 10.14
C LEU A 145 -9.40 -4.68 10.68
N GLU A 146 -9.38 -4.43 11.98
CA GLU A 146 -10.36 -3.59 12.66
C GLU A 146 -10.04 -2.09 12.46
N PRO A 147 -11.01 -1.19 12.68
CA PRO A 147 -10.73 0.24 12.74
C PRO A 147 -9.61 0.54 13.74
N ASN A 148 -8.72 1.44 13.37
CA ASN A 148 -7.65 1.91 14.24
C ASN A 148 -8.26 2.56 15.50
N PRO A 149 -8.01 2.02 16.70
CA PRO A 149 -8.56 2.58 17.93
C PRO A 149 -7.93 3.94 18.28
N ASP A 150 -6.71 4.20 17.80
CA ASP A 150 -5.91 5.35 18.18
C ASP A 150 -5.68 6.26 16.96
N PRO A 151 -6.29 7.47 16.92
CA PRO A 151 -6.11 8.37 15.79
C PRO A 151 -4.66 8.86 15.70
N GLU A 152 -4.06 8.75 14.50
CA GLU A 152 -2.68 9.14 14.28
C GLU A 152 -2.53 10.67 14.15
N THR A 153 -1.55 11.23 14.86
CA THR A 153 -1.12 12.62 14.68
C THR A 153 -0.38 12.80 13.35
N GLU A 154 -0.26 14.05 12.88
CA GLU A 154 0.46 14.35 11.64
C GLU A 154 1.94 13.93 11.67
N MET A 155 2.60 14.09 12.82
CA MET A 155 3.99 13.66 13.01
C MET A 155 4.11 12.14 12.97
N GLU A 156 3.19 11.41 13.60
CA GLU A 156 3.16 9.95 13.54
C GLU A 156 2.91 9.46 12.12
N ILE A 157 2.00 10.10 11.38
CA ILE A 157 1.73 9.77 9.98
C ILE A 157 3.01 9.91 9.16
N ASP A 158 3.73 11.04 9.22
CA ASP A 158 4.97 11.22 8.45
C ASP A 158 6.04 10.19 8.86
N PHE A 159 6.28 10.04 10.16
CA PHE A 159 7.30 9.14 10.69
C PHE A 159 7.02 7.67 10.34
N LYS A 160 5.82 7.17 10.67
CA LYS A 160 5.43 5.77 10.41
C LYS A 160 5.35 5.47 8.93
N SER A 161 4.83 6.37 8.09
CA SER A 161 4.76 6.14 6.64
C SER A 161 6.15 5.89 6.03
N ARG A 162 7.16 6.67 6.46
CA ARG A 162 8.55 6.52 6.00
C ARG A 162 9.18 5.23 6.51
N LEU A 163 8.87 4.83 7.74
CA LEU A 163 9.32 3.56 8.30
C LEU A 163 8.71 2.36 7.55
N ILE A 164 7.39 2.36 7.32
CA ILE A 164 6.70 1.31 6.55
C ILE A 164 7.37 1.13 5.19
N LEU A 165 7.56 2.23 4.44
CA LEU A 165 8.24 2.21 3.16
C LEU A 165 9.65 1.61 3.29
N THR A 166 10.43 2.06 4.26
CA THR A 166 11.79 1.55 4.51
C THR A 166 11.79 0.04 4.69
N PHE A 167 10.85 -0.51 5.45
CA PHE A 167 10.75 -1.95 5.64
C PHE A 167 10.29 -2.69 4.39
N TRP A 168 9.61 -2.06 3.42
CA TRP A 168 9.39 -2.71 2.12
C TRP A 168 10.68 -2.82 1.31
N TRP A 169 11.45 -1.72 1.26
CA TRP A 169 12.68 -1.62 0.46
C TRP A 169 13.83 -2.49 0.96
N MET A 170 13.91 -2.79 2.26
CA MET A 170 14.93 -3.68 2.84
C MET A 170 14.90 -5.13 2.31
N ARG A 171 13.92 -5.51 1.48
CA ARG A 171 13.87 -6.81 0.79
C ARG A 171 14.77 -6.86 -0.45
N ILE A 172 15.28 -5.73 -0.92
CA ILE A 172 15.99 -5.62 -2.19
C ILE A 172 17.32 -4.92 -1.91
N GLY A 173 18.43 -5.44 -2.44
CA GLY A 173 19.69 -4.69 -2.56
C GLY A 173 19.58 -3.48 -3.51
N ALA A 174 18.42 -2.84 -3.58
CA ALA A 174 18.14 -1.67 -4.38
C ALA A 174 18.52 -0.41 -3.59
N THR A 175 19.31 0.43 -4.23
CA THR A 175 19.69 1.76 -3.76
C THR A 175 18.46 2.63 -3.51
N ARG A 176 18.45 3.35 -2.39
CA ARG A 176 17.40 4.35 -2.04
C ARG A 176 17.13 5.29 -3.22
N PRO A 177 15.88 5.68 -3.49
CA PRO A 177 15.61 6.87 -4.29
C PRO A 177 16.23 8.08 -3.56
N THR A 178 17.08 8.83 -4.24
CA THR A 178 17.85 9.97 -3.71
C THR A 178 17.02 11.22 -3.43
N THR A 179 15.72 11.21 -3.74
CA THR A 179 14.81 12.33 -3.50
C THR A 179 14.03 12.13 -2.19
N ILE A 180 14.66 12.56 -1.09
CA ILE A 180 13.92 12.92 0.12
C ILE A 180 13.27 14.28 -0.17
N VAL A 181 11.98 14.30 -0.51
CA VAL A 181 11.21 15.54 -0.52
C VAL A 181 10.94 15.88 0.95
N GLU A 182 11.39 17.07 1.38
CA GLU A 182 11.19 17.56 2.74
C GLU A 182 9.69 17.79 3.01
N SER A 183 9.25 17.52 4.24
CA SER A 183 7.85 17.66 4.66
C SER A 183 7.27 19.08 4.46
N ARG A 184 8.12 20.08 4.26
CA ARG A 184 7.74 21.48 4.04
C ARG A 184 7.12 21.75 2.66
N ASP A 185 7.44 20.94 1.65
CA ASP A 185 6.88 21.09 0.30
C ASP A 185 5.42 20.62 0.19
N PHE A 186 4.86 20.11 1.30
CA PHE A 186 3.53 19.53 1.39
C PHE A 186 2.48 20.43 2.04
N LEU A 187 2.85 21.65 2.46
CA LEU A 187 1.93 22.58 3.12
C LEU A 187 1.27 23.54 2.12
N PRO A 188 -0.06 23.68 2.10
CA PRO A 188 -0.69 24.80 1.40
C PRO A 188 -0.30 26.10 2.12
N ASN A 189 0.10 27.09 1.33
CA ASN A 189 0.49 28.41 1.80
C ASN A 189 -0.68 29.00 2.61
N ARG A 190 -0.55 29.06 3.95
CA ARG A 190 -1.52 29.77 4.79
C ARG A 190 -1.44 31.24 4.44
N LYS A 191 -2.28 31.70 3.50
CA LYS A 191 -2.61 33.11 3.39
C LYS A 191 -3.22 33.51 4.73
N SER A 192 -2.45 34.24 5.53
CA SER A 192 -2.95 35.03 6.64
C SER A 192 -4.00 35.97 6.08
N LYS A 193 -5.25 35.79 6.50
CA LYS A 193 -6.25 36.85 6.41
C LYS A 193 -5.96 37.76 7.59
N ASN A 194 -5.29 38.88 7.30
CA ASN A 194 -5.48 40.11 8.06
C ASN A 194 -6.60 40.89 7.37
#